data_AF-A0A3M2T4Y6-F1
#
_entry.id   AF-A0A3M2T4Y6-F1
#
_cell.length_a   1.000
_cell.length_b   1.000
_cell.length_c   1.000
_cell.angle_alpha   90.00
_cell.angle_beta   90.00
_cell.angle_gamma   90.00
#
_symmetry.space_group_name_H-M   'P 1'
#
loop_
_entity.id
_entity.type
_entity.pdbx_description
1 polymer ?
#
loop_
_entity_poly.entity_id
_entity_poly.type
_entity_poly.pdbx_seq_one_letter_code
_entity_poly.pdbx_strand_id
1 'polypeptide(L)'
;MAESTSSTAPPTEPSRAPSANVEIVPDETVQNAQQLHEWARLLNEACRAFGKEFGVTKHYKQWMIDAGFKNVKEEVYKVPINPWPEDRQMKELGRYSQVNALESMESYSLALFTRVLGWKPQEVQVFLAGVRQELMDRSLHIYAKHYFVYGQKEE
;
A
#
# COMPACT_ATOMS: atom_id res chain seq x y z
N MET A 1 -24.90 -21.97 42.14
CA MET A 1 -23.81 -22.34 41.21
C MET A 1 -24.13 -21.65 39.90
N ALA A 2 -23.24 -20.78 39.43
CA ALA A 2 -23.52 -19.79 38.41
C ALA A 2 -23.51 -20.38 36.98
N GLU A 3 -24.42 -19.86 36.17
CA GLU A 3 -24.64 -20.19 34.76
C GLU A 3 -23.43 -19.82 33.90
N SER A 4 -23.08 -20.71 32.98
CA SER A 4 -22.01 -20.51 32.00
C SER A 4 -22.56 -19.75 30.79
N THR A 5 -22.19 -18.48 30.64
CA THR A 5 -22.50 -17.68 29.46
C THR A 5 -21.44 -17.91 28.38
N SER A 6 -21.82 -18.65 27.33
CA SER A 6 -21.06 -18.75 26.08
C SER A 6 -21.22 -17.44 25.29
N SER A 7 -20.18 -16.62 25.25
CA SER A 7 -20.12 -15.42 24.42
C SER A 7 -19.57 -15.79 23.05
N THR A 8 -20.47 -15.95 22.08
CA THR A 8 -20.11 -16.15 20.67
C THR A 8 -19.93 -14.76 20.03
N ALA A 9 -18.70 -14.42 19.65
CA ALA A 9 -18.41 -13.22 18.86
C ALA A 9 -19.01 -13.34 17.45
N PRO A 10 -19.55 -12.26 16.84
CA PRO A 10 -20.14 -12.34 15.51
C PRO A 10 -19.06 -12.46 14.43
N PRO A 11 -19.34 -13.16 13.32
CA PRO A 11 -18.41 -13.30 12.20
C PRO A 11 -18.30 -11.98 11.44
N THR A 12 -17.08 -11.50 11.26
CA THR A 12 -16.75 -10.34 10.41
C THR A 12 -16.99 -10.72 8.94
N GLU A 13 -17.97 -10.08 8.30
CA GLU A 13 -18.24 -10.21 6.87
C GLU A 13 -17.02 -9.77 6.02
N PRO A 14 -16.59 -10.55 5.01
CA PRO A 14 -15.56 -10.11 4.08
C PRO A 14 -16.14 -9.08 3.10
N SER A 15 -15.73 -7.82 3.28
CA SER A 15 -16.05 -6.69 2.40
C SER A 15 -15.64 -6.97 0.95
N ARG A 16 -16.62 -6.85 0.05
CA ARG A 16 -16.52 -7.02 -1.41
C ARG A 16 -15.44 -6.09 -1.99
N ALA A 17 -14.43 -6.67 -2.62
CA ALA A 17 -13.23 -5.96 -3.08
C ALA A 17 -13.48 -5.05 -4.30
N PRO A 18 -13.00 -3.79 -4.29
CA PRO A 18 -12.60 -3.07 -5.48
C PRO A 18 -11.09 -3.22 -5.74
N SER A 19 -10.77 -3.25 -7.02
CA SER A 19 -9.48 -3.46 -7.69
C SER A 19 -8.26 -2.83 -6.99
N ALA A 20 -7.11 -3.50 -7.05
CA ALA A 20 -5.85 -2.92 -6.59
C ALA A 20 -5.38 -1.82 -7.54
N ASN A 21 -5.57 -0.59 -7.08
CA ASN A 21 -4.53 0.43 -7.14
C ASN A 21 -4.05 0.64 -5.70
N VAL A 22 -3.09 1.54 -5.47
CA VAL A 22 -3.16 2.39 -4.28
C VAL A 22 -4.47 3.17 -4.42
N GLU A 23 -5.59 2.49 -4.15
CA GLU A 23 -6.86 3.14 -3.93
C GLU A 23 -6.68 3.76 -2.58
N ILE A 24 -6.29 5.02 -2.62
CA ILE A 24 -6.41 5.84 -1.45
C ILE A 24 -7.91 5.91 -1.19
N VAL A 25 -8.35 5.12 -0.21
CA VAL A 25 -9.75 5.06 0.20
C VAL A 25 -10.14 6.49 0.55
N PRO A 26 -11.18 7.07 -0.08
CA PRO A 26 -11.46 8.49 0.06
C PRO A 26 -11.99 8.75 1.46
N ASP A 27 -11.08 9.00 2.39
CA ASP A 27 -11.30 10.05 3.36
C ASP A 27 -11.07 11.38 2.64
N GLU A 28 -11.85 12.41 2.92
CA GLU A 28 -11.89 13.65 2.12
C GLU A 28 -10.50 14.34 2.03
N THR A 29 -9.60 14.03 2.95
CA THR A 29 -8.23 14.57 3.04
C THR A 29 -7.26 13.97 2.04
N VAL A 30 -7.59 12.84 1.43
CA VAL A 30 -6.76 12.13 0.47
C VAL A 30 -6.46 12.95 -0.77
N GLN A 31 -7.41 13.75 -1.23
CA GLN A 31 -7.24 14.60 -2.41
C GLN A 31 -6.21 15.71 -2.20
N ASN A 32 -5.87 16.01 -0.95
CA ASN A 32 -4.92 17.06 -0.60
C ASN A 32 -3.44 16.60 -0.70
N ALA A 33 -3.20 15.30 -0.89
CA ALA A 33 -1.86 14.72 -0.98
C ALA A 33 -1.31 14.74 -2.42
N GLN A 34 -1.18 15.94 -2.96
CA GLN A 34 -0.86 16.17 -4.37
C GLN A 34 0.48 15.55 -4.78
N GLN A 35 1.51 15.69 -3.95
CA GLN A 35 2.85 15.16 -4.23
C GLN A 35 2.85 13.64 -4.19
N LEU A 36 2.14 13.02 -3.25
CA LEU A 36 2.00 11.56 -3.15
C LEU A 36 1.25 10.98 -4.35
N HIS A 37 0.16 11.63 -4.79
CA HIS A 37 -0.56 11.23 -6.01
C HIS A 37 0.34 11.32 -7.23
N GLU A 38 1.04 12.44 -7.40
CA GLU A 38 1.93 12.65 -8.54
C GLU A 38 3.10 11.68 -8.51
N TRP A 39 3.64 11.38 -7.34
CA TRP A 39 4.71 10.41 -7.16
C TRP A 39 4.27 9.01 -7.55
N ALA A 40 3.07 8.58 -7.12
CA ALA A 40 2.49 7.30 -7.53
C ALA A 40 2.25 7.27 -9.05
N ARG A 41 1.78 8.38 -9.66
CA ARG A 41 1.57 8.48 -11.12
C ARG A 41 2.89 8.34 -11.88
N LEU A 42 3.93 9.09 -11.50
CA LEU A 42 5.25 9.06 -12.14
C LEU A 42 5.93 7.71 -11.99
N LEU A 43 5.80 7.05 -10.83
CA LEU A 43 6.33 5.69 -10.64
C LEU A 43 5.65 4.67 -11.55
N ASN A 44 4.32 4.76 -11.69
CA ASN A 44 3.59 3.90 -12.60
C ASN A 44 4.01 4.13 -14.05
N GLU A 45 4.17 5.39 -14.46
CA GLU A 45 4.65 5.77 -15.79
C GLU A 45 6.05 5.22 -16.06
N ALA A 46 6.98 5.46 -15.15
CA ALA A 46 8.37 5.00 -15.27
C ALA A 46 8.47 3.47 -15.27
N CYS A 47 7.73 2.78 -14.39
CA CYS A 47 7.68 1.32 -14.38
C CYS A 47 7.19 0.78 -15.73
N ARG A 48 6.09 1.32 -16.26
CA ARG A 48 5.52 0.91 -17.56
C ARG A 48 6.51 1.11 -18.70
N ALA A 49 7.17 2.27 -18.74
CA ALA A 49 8.22 2.55 -19.73
C ALA A 49 9.45 1.62 -19.57
N PHE A 50 9.76 1.20 -18.34
CA PHE A 50 10.78 0.18 -18.07
C PHE A 50 10.34 -1.26 -18.42
N GLY A 51 9.06 -1.48 -18.78
CA GLY A 51 8.52 -2.80 -19.10
C GLY A 51 8.10 -3.63 -17.89
N LYS A 52 7.88 -2.99 -16.74
CA LYS A 52 7.35 -3.63 -15.52
C LYS A 52 6.07 -2.92 -15.09
N GLU A 53 5.06 -3.69 -14.70
CA GLU A 53 3.85 -3.09 -14.13
C GLU A 53 3.98 -2.94 -12.62
N PHE A 54 3.62 -1.78 -12.10
CA PHE A 54 3.50 -1.54 -10.66
C PHE A 54 2.07 -1.85 -10.20
N GLY A 55 1.89 -2.33 -8.97
CA GLY A 55 0.57 -2.69 -8.45
C GLY A 55 0.01 -4.03 -8.97
N VAL A 56 0.88 -4.95 -9.38
CA VAL A 56 0.50 -6.30 -9.85
C VAL A 56 0.01 -7.24 -8.74
N THR A 57 0.05 -6.81 -7.47
CA THR A 57 -0.34 -7.61 -6.31
C THR A 57 -1.76 -8.16 -6.37
N LYS A 58 -2.72 -7.47 -7.02
CA LYS A 58 -4.07 -7.99 -7.32
C LYS A 58 -4.08 -9.28 -8.15
N HIS A 59 -3.03 -9.51 -8.93
CA HIS A 59 -2.94 -10.67 -9.80
C HIS A 59 -2.26 -11.85 -9.11
N TYR A 60 -1.63 -11.65 -7.95
CA TYR A 60 -0.83 -12.68 -7.28
C TYR A 60 -1.65 -13.92 -6.96
N LYS A 61 -2.90 -13.77 -6.49
CA LYS A 61 -3.76 -14.92 -6.23
C LYS A 61 -3.95 -15.78 -7.47
N GLN A 62 -4.30 -15.16 -8.59
CA GLN A 62 -4.51 -15.87 -9.84
C GLN A 62 -3.21 -16.47 -10.36
N TRP A 63 -2.11 -15.72 -10.32
CA TRP A 63 -0.79 -16.23 -10.74
C TRP A 63 -0.31 -17.41 -9.91
N MET A 64 -0.60 -17.44 -8.60
CA MET A 64 -0.31 -18.61 -7.76
C MET A 64 -1.16 -19.82 -8.17
N ILE A 65 -2.44 -19.62 -8.45
CA ILE A 65 -3.33 -20.70 -8.94
C ILE A 65 -2.79 -21.24 -10.27
N ASP A 66 -2.47 -20.36 -11.22
CA ASP A 66 -1.97 -20.73 -12.54
C ASP A 66 -0.61 -21.44 -12.47
N ALA A 67 0.21 -21.11 -11.46
CA ALA A 67 1.47 -21.78 -11.16
C ALA A 67 1.31 -23.14 -10.44
N GLY A 68 0.07 -23.60 -10.20
CA GLY A 68 -0.24 -24.91 -9.62
C GLY A 68 -0.30 -24.94 -8.09
N PHE A 69 -0.34 -23.78 -7.41
CA PHE A 69 -0.58 -23.77 -5.97
C PHE A 69 -2.04 -24.12 -5.66
N LYS A 70 -2.23 -24.90 -4.61
CA LYS A 70 -3.51 -25.28 -4.04
C LYS A 70 -3.84 -24.42 -2.82
N ASN A 71 -5.13 -24.37 -2.46
CA ASN A 71 -5.62 -23.66 -1.28
C ASN A 71 -5.18 -22.19 -1.21
N VAL A 72 -5.09 -21.51 -2.37
CA VAL A 72 -4.60 -20.13 -2.44
C VAL A 72 -5.61 -19.18 -1.78
N LYS A 73 -5.14 -18.46 -0.76
CA LYS A 73 -5.89 -17.42 -0.04
C LYS A 73 -5.27 -16.05 -0.33
N GLU A 74 -6.12 -15.05 -0.30
CA GLU A 74 -5.74 -13.65 -0.40
C GLU A 74 -6.45 -12.89 0.72
N GLU A 75 -5.66 -12.16 1.50
CA GLU A 75 -6.15 -11.26 2.54
C GLU A 75 -5.65 -9.86 2.23
N VAL A 76 -6.57 -8.89 2.21
CA VAL A 76 -6.25 -7.49 1.89
C VAL A 76 -6.50 -6.63 3.11
N TYR A 77 -5.44 -6.03 3.63
CA TYR A 77 -5.50 -5.15 4.80
C TYR A 77 -5.36 -3.69 4.38
N LYS A 78 -6.17 -2.82 4.98
CA LYS A 78 -6.00 -1.37 4.87
C LYS A 78 -5.00 -0.94 5.93
N VAL A 79 -3.90 -0.34 5.51
CA VAL A 79 -2.80 0.08 6.36
C VAL A 79 -2.64 1.58 6.27
N PRO A 80 -2.71 2.32 7.39
CA PRO A 80 -2.49 3.77 7.35
C PRO A 80 -1.04 4.06 6.98
N ILE A 81 -0.80 5.04 6.12
CA ILE A 81 0.58 5.36 5.70
C ILE A 81 1.38 6.06 6.81
N ASN A 82 0.68 6.63 7.79
CA ASN A 82 1.26 7.39 8.89
C ASN A 82 0.40 7.19 10.16
N PRO A 83 0.89 7.56 11.36
CA PRO A 83 0.22 7.25 12.63
C PRO A 83 -0.91 8.22 12.99
N TRP A 84 -1.75 8.60 12.01
CA TRP A 84 -2.94 9.41 12.21
C TRP A 84 -4.11 8.71 12.92
N PRO A 85 -4.36 7.39 12.79
CA PRO A 85 -5.53 6.77 13.41
C PRO A 85 -5.47 6.84 14.93
N GLU A 86 -6.63 6.95 15.59
CA GLU A 86 -6.69 6.96 17.06
C GLU A 86 -6.44 5.57 17.66
N ASP A 87 -6.95 4.53 16.99
CA ASP A 87 -6.80 3.14 17.40
C ASP A 87 -5.33 2.76 17.61
N ARG A 88 -5.03 2.09 18.72
CA ARG A 88 -3.66 1.81 19.14
C ARG A 88 -2.93 0.89 18.16
N GLN A 89 -3.61 -0.12 17.61
CA GLN A 89 -2.98 -1.07 16.70
C GLN A 89 -2.73 -0.42 15.33
N MET A 90 -3.71 0.31 14.79
CA MET A 90 -3.59 1.02 13.52
C MET A 90 -2.56 2.14 13.59
N LYS A 91 -2.49 2.87 14.70
CA LYS A 91 -1.47 3.90 14.94
C LYS A 91 -0.07 3.33 14.89
N GLU A 92 0.16 2.21 15.57
CA GLU A 92 1.46 1.54 15.59
C GLU A 92 1.82 1.02 14.19
N LEU A 93 0.87 0.40 13.48
CA LEU A 93 1.09 -0.02 12.10
C LEU A 93 1.42 1.16 11.18
N GLY A 94 0.77 2.30 11.38
CA GLY A 94 1.06 3.54 10.65
C GLY A 94 2.45 4.10 10.90
N ARG A 95 3.03 3.90 12.09
CA ARG A 95 4.44 4.26 12.36
C ARG A 95 5.39 3.43 11.52
N TYR A 96 5.19 2.11 11.49
CA TYR A 96 6.03 1.23 10.67
C TYR A 96 5.87 1.51 9.18
N SER A 97 4.63 1.73 8.72
CA SER A 97 4.36 2.08 7.32
C SER A 97 5.02 3.40 6.92
N GLN A 98 5.00 4.40 7.81
CA GLN A 98 5.62 5.70 7.55
C GLN A 98 7.13 5.57 7.39
N VAL A 99 7.80 4.87 8.31
CA VAL A 99 9.24 4.62 8.23
C VAL A 99 9.58 3.88 6.95
N ASN A 100 8.85 2.81 6.64
CA ASN A 100 9.05 2.04 5.40
C ASN A 100 8.90 2.92 4.15
N ALA A 101 7.84 3.74 4.07
CA ALA A 101 7.63 4.64 2.95
C ALA A 101 8.76 5.67 2.82
N LEU A 102 9.18 6.27 3.94
CA LEU A 102 10.25 7.27 3.97
C LEU A 102 11.60 6.71 3.50
N GLU A 103 11.98 5.54 3.99
CA GLU A 103 13.26 4.88 3.64
C GLU A 103 13.25 4.32 2.21
N SER A 104 12.08 3.84 1.75
CA SER A 104 11.99 3.17 0.46
C SER A 104 11.82 4.15 -0.71
N MET A 105 11.16 5.31 -0.53
CA MET A 105 10.78 6.19 -1.65
C MET A 105 11.90 6.52 -2.61
N GLU A 106 13.07 6.84 -2.06
CA GLU A 106 14.19 7.35 -2.82
C GLU A 106 14.84 6.23 -3.63
N SER A 107 14.85 5.02 -3.08
CA SER A 107 15.49 3.84 -3.66
C SER A 107 14.95 3.50 -5.04
N TYR A 108 13.62 3.51 -5.21
CA TYR A 108 13.00 3.25 -6.52
C TYR A 108 12.86 4.51 -7.37
N SER A 109 12.60 5.68 -6.76
CA SER A 109 12.39 6.92 -7.52
C SER A 109 13.66 7.40 -8.23
N LEU A 110 14.83 7.31 -7.60
CA LEU A 110 16.05 7.85 -8.18
C LEU A 110 16.42 7.15 -9.50
N ALA A 111 16.43 5.82 -9.51
CA ALA A 111 16.78 5.06 -10.71
C ALA A 111 15.71 5.21 -11.81
N LEU A 112 14.42 5.12 -11.45
CA LEU A 112 13.33 5.21 -12.41
C LEU A 112 13.22 6.62 -13.01
N PHE A 113 13.27 7.67 -12.20
CA PHE A 113 13.05 9.02 -12.70
C PHE A 113 14.24 9.53 -13.50
N THR A 114 15.47 9.17 -13.12
CA THR A 114 16.66 9.60 -13.87
C THR A 114 16.87 8.81 -15.16
N ARG A 115 16.80 7.47 -15.12
CA ARG A 115 17.14 6.62 -16.26
C ARG A 115 15.99 6.43 -17.24
N VAL A 116 14.74 6.52 -16.76
CA VAL A 116 13.54 6.28 -17.59
C VAL A 116 12.83 7.58 -17.93
N LEU A 117 12.58 8.45 -16.95
CA LEU A 117 11.91 9.74 -17.19
C LEU A 117 12.87 10.88 -17.58
N GLY A 118 14.19 10.65 -17.50
CA GLY A 118 15.21 11.62 -17.91
C GLY A 118 15.42 12.81 -16.97
N TRP A 119 14.91 12.73 -15.73
CA TRP A 119 15.07 13.80 -14.74
C TRP A 119 16.51 13.91 -14.26
N LYS A 120 16.92 15.11 -13.86
CA LYS A 120 18.18 15.30 -13.14
C LYS A 120 18.05 14.81 -11.70
N PRO A 121 19.10 14.23 -11.10
CA PRO A 121 19.06 13.78 -9.71
C PRO A 121 18.59 14.87 -8.72
N GLN A 122 18.95 16.13 -8.96
CA GLN A 122 18.54 17.25 -8.12
C GLN A 122 17.02 17.51 -8.20
N GLU A 123 16.42 17.38 -9.38
CA GLU A 123 14.97 17.54 -9.57
C GLU A 123 14.19 16.46 -8.82
N VAL A 124 14.70 15.21 -8.85
CA VAL A 124 14.13 14.10 -8.08
C VAL A 124 14.18 14.39 -6.59
N GLN A 125 15.31 14.87 -6.06
CA GLN A 125 15.44 15.16 -4.63
C GLN A 125 14.49 16.27 -4.15
N VAL A 126 14.34 17.33 -4.96
CA VAL A 126 13.40 18.43 -4.67
C VAL A 126 11.96 17.92 -4.67
N PHE A 127 11.59 17.10 -5.65
CA PHE A 127 10.25 16.51 -5.72
C PHE A 127 9.97 15.59 -4.51
N LEU A 128 10.92 14.70 -4.18
CA LEU A 128 10.79 13.80 -3.03
C LEU A 128 10.77 14.54 -1.69
N ALA A 129 11.29 15.77 -1.59
CA ALA A 129 11.12 16.58 -0.38
C ALA A 129 9.65 16.90 -0.11
N GLY A 130 8.86 17.22 -1.14
CA GLY A 130 7.42 17.41 -1.02
C GLY A 130 6.68 16.12 -0.64
N VAL A 131 7.06 15.00 -1.26
CA VAL A 131 6.49 13.67 -0.91
C VAL A 131 6.77 13.31 0.56
N ARG A 132 8.00 13.55 1.05
CA ARG A 132 8.36 13.36 2.47
C ARG A 132 7.48 14.20 3.40
N GLN A 133 7.19 15.45 3.04
CA GLN A 133 6.32 16.33 3.84
C GLN A 133 4.92 15.73 3.98
N GLU A 134 4.31 15.29 2.86
CA GLU A 134 2.97 14.70 2.90
C GLU A 134 2.94 13.34 3.64
N LEU A 135 3.98 12.51 3.51
CA LEU A 135 4.08 11.27 4.30
C LEU A 135 4.14 11.53 5.81
N MET A 136 4.66 12.70 6.22
CA MET A 136 4.74 13.11 7.63
C MET A 136 3.49 13.84 8.13
N ASP A 137 2.64 14.32 7.23
CA ASP A 137 1.45 15.07 7.57
C ASP A 137 0.32 14.15 8.05
N ARG A 138 0.06 14.20 9.37
CA ARG A 138 -1.00 13.41 10.01
C ARG A 138 -2.41 13.92 9.75
N SER A 139 -2.57 15.09 9.13
CA SER A 139 -3.88 15.55 8.64
C SER A 139 -4.31 14.83 7.37
N LEU A 140 -3.38 14.17 6.67
CA LEU A 140 -3.64 13.35 5.49
C LEU A 140 -3.97 11.92 5.93
N HIS A 141 -5.25 11.58 5.91
CA HIS A 141 -5.76 10.27 6.34
C HIS A 141 -5.72 9.25 5.22
N ILE A 142 -4.52 8.86 4.83
CA ILE A 142 -4.28 7.99 3.69
C ILE A 142 -4.12 6.54 4.15
N TYR A 143 -4.76 5.64 3.41
CA TYR A 143 -4.59 4.19 3.53
C TYR A 143 -3.93 3.61 2.29
N ALA A 144 -3.05 2.63 2.49
CA ALA A 144 -2.52 1.73 1.48
C ALA A 144 -3.17 0.33 1.62
N LYS A 145 -3.29 -0.41 0.51
CA LYS A 145 -3.74 -1.81 0.52
C LYS A 145 -2.54 -2.74 0.56
N HIS A 146 -2.43 -3.57 1.59
CA HIS A 146 -1.43 -4.63 1.68
C HIS A 146 -2.07 -5.99 1.38
N TYR A 147 -1.50 -6.71 0.41
CA TYR A 147 -1.98 -8.01 -0.06
C TYR A 147 -1.12 -9.11 0.55
N PHE A 148 -1.74 -10.02 1.29
CA PHE A 148 -1.12 -11.24 1.79
C PHE A 148 -1.71 -12.40 1.00
N VAL A 149 -0.91 -12.94 0.09
CA VAL A 149 -1.31 -14.06 -0.77
C VAL A 149 -0.44 -15.26 -0.44
N TYR A 150 -1.07 -16.37 -0.08
CA TYR A 150 -0.39 -17.58 0.33
C TYR A 150 -1.15 -18.83 -0.13
N GLY A 151 -0.43 -19.91 -0.37
CA GLY A 151 -0.97 -21.16 -0.88
C GLY A 151 0.04 -22.30 -0.67
N GLN A 152 -0.39 -23.52 -0.95
CA GLN A 152 0.40 -24.73 -0.75
C GLN A 152 0.80 -25.29 -2.11
N LYS A 153 2.08 -25.58 -2.30
CA LYS A 153 2.55 -26.32 -3.47
C LYS A 153 2.89 -27.73 -3.01
N GLU A 154 2.22 -28.72 -3.59
CA GLU A 154 2.63 -30.11 -3.41
C GLU A 154 3.93 -30.33 -4.20
N GLU A 155 4.90 -31.01 -3.59
CA GLU A 155 6.19 -31.37 -4.23
C GLU A 155 6.01 -32.25 -5.47
#